data_AF-A0A832Y027-F1
#
_entry.id   AF-A0A832Y027-F1
#
_cell.length_a   1.000
_cell.length_b   1.000
_cell.length_c   1.000
_cell.angle_alpha   90.00
_cell.angle_beta   90.00
_cell.angle_gamma   90.00
#
_symmetry.space_group_name_H-M   'P 1'
#
loop_
_entity.id
_entity.type
_entity.pdbx_description
1 polymer ?
#
loop_
_entity_poly.entity_id
_entity_poly.type
_entity_poly.pdbx_seq_one_letter_code
_entity_poly.pdbx_strand_id
1 'polypeptide(L)'
;MARLDTIRALERRGLAPELAKKTVDLGYQLGTLKKSGLRELKKHFKYKEILQLIDVSKNKKIDRDEIVARALEQGDLQDEPITADQALKRVEKKLGVIWSLPEGYTIDGLQTHISKKGQVLLGVAFPINSKQFRYPFNGYVYLKTRGICYQSVISEVLSFDRPDIPEEDNLLLPAHTEEPYVTFLRIERLIELPRTIRLEEFQKMDGTQVRSARNYTQIEDALDLERERLRFEQERLVAIKLYTDMGLSEKVALGLYGHGIFLASQVVIATDNELRMAGVPATKIAKFREKAAVATEVELQEPIPSKGIAVDDKGETDKGTVKKVNKYRRQATKLGEKLPERYTEEIARQAETEKLNKKAIENLVKEFKNLDDNETKMKQMIAKKGSNLPQGIVRRITEKCIAHGMKAKQIEKIVHGAIEQYTRNQIDATEAVGVIAAQSIGEPGTQMTMRTFHYAGVAEMNVTLGLPRLIEVVDARRVPKTPIMEIYLEPDISSRKNKALEIASIIEAKAVSQLARISTDITNLRVLIEPDAKVLKARGIPIAELASRIKKKGRLKHKMTVEAGVIVLEEENVSFKKLYLLEDKVSHLMVDGIGNIKRAIVRK
;
A
#
# COMPACT_ATOMS: atom_id res chain seq x y z
N MET A 1 -27.30 -26.80 10.59
CA MET A 1 -26.40 -26.87 9.43
C MET A 1 -27.13 -26.44 8.15
N ALA A 2 -28.22 -27.13 7.73
CA ALA A 2 -28.96 -26.82 6.49
C ALA A 2 -29.34 -25.33 6.27
N ARG A 3 -29.76 -24.60 7.31
CA ARG A 3 -30.12 -23.17 7.24
C ARG A 3 -28.94 -22.26 6.90
N LEU A 4 -27.77 -22.53 7.46
CA LEU A 4 -26.56 -21.74 7.22
C LEU A 4 -25.97 -22.05 5.84
N ASP A 5 -26.10 -23.31 5.40
CA ASP A 5 -25.66 -23.78 4.09
C ASP A 5 -26.52 -23.21 2.96
N THR A 6 -27.83 -23.07 3.15
CA THR A 6 -28.71 -22.40 2.17
C THR A 6 -28.45 -20.90 2.08
N ILE A 7 -28.19 -20.22 3.21
CA ILE A 7 -27.80 -18.79 3.20
C ILE A 7 -26.50 -18.62 2.42
N ARG A 8 -25.46 -19.40 2.74
CA ARG A 8 -24.16 -19.37 2.03
C ARG A 8 -24.29 -19.73 0.55
N ALA A 9 -25.22 -20.61 0.17
CA ALA A 9 -25.47 -20.95 -1.23
C ALA A 9 -26.13 -19.81 -2.01
N LEU A 10 -27.01 -19.02 -1.37
CA LEU A 10 -27.60 -17.82 -1.96
C LEU A 10 -26.57 -16.68 -2.06
N GLU A 11 -25.73 -16.50 -1.03
CA GLU A 11 -24.62 -15.54 -1.03
C GLU A 11 -23.60 -15.84 -2.14
N ARG A 12 -23.20 -17.11 -2.33
CA ARG A 12 -22.31 -17.54 -3.43
C ARG A 12 -22.87 -17.25 -4.83
N ARG A 13 -24.19 -17.09 -4.95
CA ARG A 13 -24.86 -16.77 -6.21
C ARG A 13 -25.14 -15.27 -6.38
N GLY A 14 -24.65 -14.44 -5.46
CA GLY A 14 -24.69 -12.98 -5.57
C GLY A 14 -25.87 -12.31 -4.87
N LEU A 15 -26.55 -13.00 -3.95
CA LEU A 15 -27.59 -12.38 -3.11
C LEU A 15 -26.95 -11.66 -1.90
N ALA A 16 -27.41 -10.45 -1.56
CA ALA A 16 -26.91 -9.72 -0.40
C ALA A 16 -27.16 -10.50 0.91
N PRO A 17 -26.24 -10.46 1.90
CA PRO A 17 -26.32 -11.30 3.11
C PRO A 17 -27.62 -11.11 3.91
N GLU A 18 -28.12 -9.88 3.99
CA GLU A 18 -29.37 -9.54 4.69
C GLU A 18 -30.60 -10.09 3.96
N LEU A 19 -30.60 -10.02 2.63
CA LEU A 19 -31.67 -10.58 1.80
C LEU A 19 -31.63 -12.12 1.79
N ALA A 20 -30.44 -12.72 1.83
CA ALA A 20 -30.25 -14.16 1.93
C ALA A 20 -30.78 -14.72 3.27
N LYS A 21 -30.55 -14.00 4.37
CA LYS A 21 -31.16 -14.32 5.67
C LYS A 21 -32.68 -14.17 5.63
N LYS A 22 -33.19 -13.01 5.20
CA LYS A 22 -34.64 -12.73 5.10
C LYS A 22 -35.40 -13.75 4.25
N THR A 23 -34.81 -14.20 3.14
CA THR A 23 -35.43 -15.18 2.23
C THR A 23 -35.49 -16.58 2.81
N VAL A 24 -34.42 -17.01 3.49
CA VAL A 24 -34.38 -18.31 4.19
C VAL A 24 -35.28 -18.29 5.44
N ASP A 25 -35.40 -17.16 6.13
CA ASP A 25 -36.27 -16.99 7.30
C ASP A 25 -37.75 -17.05 6.95
N LEU A 26 -38.11 -16.61 5.74
CA LEU A 26 -39.45 -16.75 5.16
C LEU A 26 -39.71 -18.14 4.56
N GLY A 27 -38.78 -19.09 4.72
CA GLY A 27 -38.95 -20.49 4.29
C GLY A 27 -38.74 -20.73 2.79
N TYR A 28 -38.25 -19.73 2.04
CA TYR A 28 -38.01 -19.89 0.61
C TYR A 28 -36.68 -20.62 0.36
N GLN A 29 -36.74 -21.71 -0.40
CA GLN A 29 -35.58 -22.43 -0.92
C GLN A 29 -35.40 -22.14 -2.41
N LEU A 30 -34.23 -22.47 -2.94
CA LEU A 30 -33.89 -22.19 -4.35
C LEU A 30 -34.86 -22.86 -5.34
N GLY A 31 -35.44 -24.01 -4.97
CA GLY A 31 -36.48 -24.70 -5.75
C GLY A 31 -37.85 -24.03 -5.69
N THR A 32 -38.22 -23.42 -4.55
CA THR A 32 -39.51 -22.72 -4.40
C THR A 32 -39.46 -21.33 -5.04
N LEU A 33 -38.34 -20.62 -4.95
CA LEU A 33 -38.10 -19.34 -5.63
C LEU A 33 -38.17 -19.44 -7.17
N LYS A 34 -37.84 -20.60 -7.73
CA LYS A 34 -38.00 -20.88 -9.18
C LYS A 34 -39.45 -21.05 -9.63
N LYS A 35 -40.36 -21.37 -8.70
CA LYS A 35 -41.75 -21.72 -9.00
C LYS A 35 -42.75 -20.66 -8.55
N SER A 36 -42.35 -19.77 -7.65
CA SER A 36 -43.18 -18.71 -7.08
C SER A 36 -43.58 -17.67 -8.13
N GLY A 37 -44.79 -17.12 -7.97
CA GLY A 37 -45.34 -16.07 -8.84
C GLY A 37 -45.13 -14.66 -8.28
N LEU A 38 -45.27 -13.66 -9.15
CA LEU A 38 -45.07 -12.23 -8.80
C LEU A 38 -45.97 -11.77 -7.63
N ARG A 39 -47.21 -12.27 -7.54
CA ARG A 39 -48.17 -11.93 -6.48
C ARG A 39 -47.76 -12.46 -5.10
N GLU A 40 -47.07 -13.59 -5.03
CA GLU A 40 -46.62 -14.20 -3.78
C GLU A 40 -45.37 -13.49 -3.25
N LEU A 41 -44.40 -13.22 -4.14
CA LEU A 41 -43.17 -12.53 -3.78
C LEU A 41 -43.42 -11.08 -3.34
N LYS A 42 -44.40 -10.39 -3.95
CA LYS A 42 -44.77 -9.02 -3.58
C LYS A 42 -45.29 -8.87 -2.14
N LYS A 43 -45.82 -9.94 -1.53
CA LYS A 43 -46.30 -9.88 -0.14
C LYS A 43 -45.17 -9.66 0.87
N HIS A 44 -43.95 -10.07 0.53
CA HIS A 44 -42.83 -10.12 1.47
C HIS A 44 -41.58 -9.36 1.00
N PHE A 45 -41.50 -9.02 -0.29
CA PHE A 45 -40.32 -8.41 -0.91
C PHE A 45 -40.68 -7.19 -1.75
N LYS A 46 -39.81 -6.18 -1.73
CA LYS A 46 -39.92 -5.00 -2.62
C LYS A 46 -39.54 -5.37 -4.06
N TYR A 47 -40.01 -4.61 -5.07
CA TYR A 47 -39.71 -4.92 -6.48
C TYR A 47 -38.20 -5.02 -6.78
N LYS A 48 -37.37 -4.19 -6.13
CA LYS A 48 -35.90 -4.27 -6.20
C LYS A 48 -35.33 -5.57 -5.62
N GLU A 49 -35.90 -6.08 -4.53
CA GLU A 49 -35.53 -7.36 -3.89
C GLU A 49 -35.99 -8.54 -4.75
N ILE A 50 -37.18 -8.44 -5.37
CA ILE A 50 -37.75 -9.46 -6.25
C ILE A 50 -36.88 -9.64 -7.51
N LEU A 51 -36.36 -8.55 -8.08
CA LEU A 51 -35.44 -8.61 -9.22
C LEU A 51 -34.17 -9.42 -8.89
N GLN A 52 -33.60 -9.21 -7.70
CA GLN A 52 -32.43 -9.97 -7.23
C GLN A 52 -32.77 -11.46 -7.02
N LEU A 53 -33.96 -11.75 -6.50
CA LEU A 53 -34.42 -13.12 -6.28
C LEU A 53 -34.64 -13.88 -7.59
N ILE A 54 -35.15 -13.21 -8.63
CA ILE A 54 -35.36 -13.80 -9.95
C ILE A 54 -34.02 -14.09 -10.64
N ASP A 55 -33.06 -13.17 -10.57
CA ASP A 55 -31.72 -13.35 -11.16
C ASP A 55 -30.99 -14.55 -10.52
N VAL A 56 -31.05 -14.70 -9.19
CA VAL A 56 -30.40 -15.80 -8.45
C VAL A 56 -31.13 -17.15 -8.63
N SER A 57 -32.46 -17.13 -8.66
CA SER A 57 -33.26 -18.35 -8.86
C SER A 57 -33.32 -18.78 -10.33
N LYS A 58 -33.04 -17.88 -11.29
CA LYS A 58 -33.32 -18.06 -12.73
C LYS A 58 -34.79 -18.43 -12.99
N ASN A 59 -35.71 -17.77 -12.29
CA ASN A 59 -37.14 -17.99 -12.47
C ASN A 59 -37.61 -17.41 -13.81
N LYS A 60 -38.12 -18.26 -14.71
CA LYS A 60 -38.59 -17.87 -16.05
C LYS A 60 -40.08 -17.51 -16.11
N LYS A 61 -40.83 -17.67 -15.01
CA LYS A 61 -42.28 -17.41 -14.97
C LYS A 61 -42.63 -15.95 -14.79
N ILE A 62 -41.69 -15.15 -14.31
CA ILE A 62 -41.92 -13.74 -14.01
C ILE A 62 -41.18 -12.93 -15.06
N ASP A 63 -41.92 -12.07 -15.77
CA ASP A 63 -41.35 -11.22 -16.79
C ASP A 63 -40.52 -10.11 -16.14
N ARG A 64 -39.26 -10.00 -16.57
CA ARG A 64 -38.26 -9.10 -16.00
C ARG A 64 -38.61 -7.65 -16.34
N ASP A 65 -39.12 -7.43 -17.54
CA ASP A 65 -39.44 -6.10 -18.06
C ASP A 65 -40.68 -5.52 -17.36
N GLU A 66 -41.65 -6.37 -17.01
CA GLU A 66 -42.84 -5.98 -16.23
C GLU A 66 -42.49 -5.53 -14.81
N ILE A 67 -41.48 -6.13 -14.16
CA ILE A 67 -41.01 -5.73 -12.83
C ILE A 67 -40.29 -4.39 -12.90
N VAL A 68 -39.43 -4.19 -13.90
CA VAL A 68 -38.64 -2.97 -14.04
C VAL A 68 -39.55 -1.78 -14.35
N ALA A 69 -40.53 -1.95 -15.24
CA ALA A 69 -41.54 -0.93 -15.52
C ALA A 69 -42.32 -0.52 -14.25
N ARG A 70 -42.78 -1.50 -13.45
CA ARG A 70 -43.50 -1.22 -12.21
C ARG A 70 -42.63 -0.67 -11.08
N ALA A 71 -41.34 -0.99 -11.05
CA ALA A 71 -40.39 -0.40 -10.10
C ALA A 71 -40.11 1.09 -10.41
N LEU A 72 -40.15 1.46 -11.69
CA LEU A 72 -40.08 2.86 -12.13
C LEU A 72 -41.36 3.63 -11.78
N GLU A 73 -42.54 3.03 -11.98
CA GLU A 73 -43.84 3.64 -11.61
C GLU A 73 -43.99 3.91 -10.11
N GLN A 74 -43.36 3.09 -9.24
CA GLN A 74 -43.41 3.27 -7.79
C GLN A 74 -42.39 4.28 -7.23
N GLY A 75 -41.57 4.91 -8.08
CA GLY A 75 -40.65 5.98 -7.67
C GLY A 75 -39.43 5.53 -6.85
N ASP A 76 -39.08 4.24 -6.87
CA ASP A 76 -37.91 3.68 -6.14
C ASP A 76 -36.55 4.01 -6.83
N LEU A 77 -36.58 4.69 -7.98
CA LEU A 77 -35.43 5.16 -8.75
C LEU A 77 -35.67 6.63 -9.12
N GLN A 78 -35.14 7.56 -8.32
CA GLN A 78 -35.04 8.96 -8.71
C GLN A 78 -33.71 9.19 -9.42
N ASP A 79 -33.75 9.34 -10.74
CA ASP A 79 -33.06 10.38 -11.52
C ASP A 79 -33.38 10.21 -13.03
N GLU A 80 -33.49 11.35 -13.72
CA GLU A 80 -33.89 11.66 -15.11
C GLU A 80 -33.43 10.74 -16.28
N PRO A 81 -34.03 10.86 -17.50
CA PRO A 81 -34.36 9.72 -18.34
C PRO A 81 -33.13 9.13 -19.03
N ILE A 82 -32.66 8.01 -18.49
CA ILE A 82 -31.72 7.13 -19.17
C ILE A 82 -32.53 6.24 -20.12
N THR A 83 -32.16 6.23 -21.40
CA THR A 83 -32.81 5.41 -22.43
C THR A 83 -32.85 3.94 -22.00
N ALA A 84 -33.98 3.24 -22.26
CA ALA A 84 -34.20 1.86 -21.83
C ALA A 84 -33.03 0.91 -22.16
N ASP A 85 -32.36 1.11 -23.31
CA ASP A 85 -31.17 0.35 -23.71
C ASP A 85 -29.94 0.59 -22.82
N GLN A 86 -29.74 1.79 -22.30
CA GLN A 86 -28.65 2.10 -21.36
C GLN A 86 -28.95 1.53 -19.96
N ALA A 87 -30.23 1.47 -19.58
CA ALA A 87 -30.66 0.79 -18.35
C ALA A 87 -30.53 -0.74 -18.48
N LEU A 88 -30.90 -1.33 -19.63
CA LEU A 88 -30.73 -2.75 -19.95
C LEU A 88 -29.25 -3.16 -19.99
N LYS A 89 -28.39 -2.37 -20.65
CA LYS A 89 -26.93 -2.63 -20.66
C LYS A 89 -26.30 -2.58 -19.27
N ARG A 90 -26.79 -1.71 -18.36
CA ARG A 90 -26.36 -1.66 -16.95
C ARG A 90 -26.89 -2.82 -16.10
N VAL A 91 -27.98 -3.46 -16.53
CA VAL A 91 -28.64 -4.58 -15.84
C VAL A 91 -28.08 -5.93 -16.29
N GLU A 92 -27.60 -6.06 -17.54
CA GLU A 92 -27.06 -7.30 -18.10
C GLU A 92 -25.52 -7.41 -18.06
N LYS A 93 -24.77 -6.31 -18.19
CA LYS A 93 -23.30 -6.36 -18.24
C LYS A 93 -22.67 -6.18 -16.86
N LYS A 94 -21.71 -7.04 -16.51
CA LYS A 94 -20.87 -6.90 -15.31
C LYS A 94 -19.95 -5.69 -15.51
N LEU A 95 -20.39 -4.51 -15.07
CA LEU A 95 -19.59 -3.30 -15.12
C LEU A 95 -18.29 -3.47 -14.34
N GLY A 96 -17.16 -3.10 -14.97
CA GLY A 96 -15.85 -3.08 -14.35
C GLY A 96 -15.28 -1.66 -14.27
N VAL A 97 -14.19 -1.49 -13.53
CA VAL A 97 -13.49 -0.19 -13.42
C VAL A 97 -12.00 -0.38 -13.59
N ILE A 98 -11.37 0.37 -14.49
CA ILE A 98 -9.91 0.54 -14.52
C ILE A 98 -9.57 1.69 -13.59
N TRP A 99 -8.66 1.47 -12.64
CA TRP A 99 -8.23 2.49 -11.69
C TRP A 99 -6.72 2.42 -11.44
N SER A 100 -6.12 3.56 -11.12
CA SER A 100 -4.69 3.63 -10.79
C SER A 100 -4.46 3.55 -9.30
N LEU A 101 -3.44 2.81 -8.89
CA LEU A 101 -3.02 2.74 -7.49
C LEU A 101 -2.60 4.15 -7.00
N PRO A 102 -3.13 4.65 -5.87
CA PRO A 102 -2.67 5.90 -5.29
C PRO A 102 -1.19 5.84 -4.92
N GLU A 103 -0.50 6.98 -4.96
CA GLU A 103 0.92 7.06 -4.65
C GLU A 103 1.20 6.61 -3.20
N GLY A 104 2.15 5.68 -3.02
CA GLY A 104 2.56 5.15 -1.71
C GLY A 104 1.93 3.81 -1.29
N TYR A 105 0.90 3.32 -2.00
CA TYR A 105 0.47 1.93 -1.85
C TYR A 105 1.41 1.01 -2.63
N THR A 106 1.73 -0.15 -2.06
CA THR A 106 2.47 -1.22 -2.76
C THR A 106 1.59 -2.45 -2.88
N ILE A 107 1.73 -3.16 -3.99
CA ILE A 107 0.93 -4.35 -4.27
C ILE A 107 1.23 -5.45 -3.25
N ASP A 108 2.50 -5.63 -2.90
CA ASP A 108 2.94 -6.55 -1.85
C ASP A 108 2.35 -6.19 -0.48
N GLY A 109 2.23 -4.89 -0.18
CA GLY A 109 1.58 -4.38 1.03
C GLY A 109 0.10 -4.73 1.07
N LEU A 110 -0.61 -4.51 -0.04
CA LEU A 110 -2.03 -4.85 -0.18
C LEU A 110 -2.26 -6.36 -0.05
N GLN A 111 -1.47 -7.18 -0.75
CA GLN A 111 -1.58 -8.65 -0.66
C GLN A 111 -1.32 -9.15 0.76
N THR A 112 -0.28 -8.62 1.43
CA THR A 112 0.03 -8.99 2.82
C THR A 112 -1.13 -8.67 3.78
N HIS A 113 -1.80 -7.53 3.57
CA HIS A 113 -2.96 -7.16 4.36
C HIS A 113 -4.20 -8.01 4.05
N ILE A 114 -4.47 -8.30 2.78
CA ILE A 114 -5.55 -9.21 2.36
C ILE A 114 -5.33 -10.61 2.96
N SER A 115 -4.10 -11.13 2.93
CA SER A 115 -3.79 -12.44 3.54
C SER A 115 -3.96 -12.46 5.06
N LYS A 116 -3.74 -11.34 5.76
CA LYS A 116 -3.86 -11.25 7.22
C LYS A 116 -5.29 -10.99 7.70
N LYS A 117 -6.04 -10.12 7.04
CA LYS A 117 -7.37 -9.65 7.48
C LYS A 117 -8.53 -10.10 6.57
N GLY A 118 -8.24 -10.79 5.46
CA GLY A 118 -9.24 -11.27 4.49
C GLY A 118 -9.82 -10.20 3.55
N GLN A 119 -9.64 -8.93 3.87
CA GLN A 119 -10.12 -7.77 3.11
C GLN A 119 -9.23 -6.55 3.38
N VAL A 120 -9.19 -5.61 2.44
CA VAL A 120 -8.49 -4.32 2.58
C VAL A 120 -9.43 -3.19 2.21
N LEU A 121 -9.45 -2.15 3.03
CA LEU A 121 -10.14 -0.90 2.73
C LEU A 121 -9.13 0.11 2.19
N LEU A 122 -9.30 0.53 0.94
CA LEU A 122 -8.38 1.41 0.22
C LEU A 122 -9.04 2.76 -0.08
N GLY A 123 -8.43 3.86 0.36
CA GLY A 123 -8.86 5.21 -0.02
C GLY A 123 -8.42 5.56 -1.45
N VAL A 124 -9.33 6.10 -2.26
CA VAL A 124 -9.04 6.65 -3.59
C VAL A 124 -9.46 8.11 -3.69
N ALA A 125 -8.66 8.92 -4.38
CA ALA A 125 -8.83 10.37 -4.51
C ALA A 125 -9.83 10.79 -5.62
N PHE A 126 -10.72 9.90 -6.04
CA PHE A 126 -11.72 10.17 -7.07
C PHE A 126 -13.11 9.65 -6.64
N PRO A 127 -14.19 10.39 -6.93
CA PRO A 127 -15.55 9.97 -6.59
C PRO A 127 -16.00 8.81 -7.46
N ILE A 128 -16.52 7.74 -6.85
CA ILE A 128 -17.20 6.66 -7.56
C ILE A 128 -18.66 6.64 -7.14
N ASN A 129 -19.57 6.71 -8.12
CA ASN A 129 -20.99 6.58 -7.84
C ASN A 129 -21.32 5.12 -7.51
N SER A 130 -21.44 4.82 -6.21
CA SER A 130 -21.70 3.47 -5.69
C SER A 130 -23.04 2.88 -6.16
N LYS A 131 -23.99 3.71 -6.62
CA LYS A 131 -25.30 3.26 -7.14
C LYS A 131 -25.20 2.65 -8.54
N GLN A 132 -24.10 2.89 -9.27
CA GLN A 132 -23.95 2.42 -10.65
C GLN A 132 -23.40 1.00 -10.76
N PHE A 133 -22.86 0.43 -9.67
CA PHE A 133 -22.21 -0.88 -9.67
C PHE A 133 -23.02 -1.93 -8.93
N ARG A 134 -22.98 -3.17 -9.41
CA ARG A 134 -23.47 -4.35 -8.68
C ARG A 134 -22.30 -5.00 -7.94
N TYR A 135 -22.41 -5.17 -6.63
CA TYR A 135 -21.36 -5.79 -5.83
C TYR A 135 -21.47 -7.32 -5.79
N PRO A 136 -20.34 -8.05 -5.75
CA PRO A 136 -18.98 -7.56 -6.00
C PRO A 136 -18.73 -7.30 -7.49
N PHE A 137 -17.94 -6.28 -7.82
CA PHE A 137 -17.52 -6.00 -9.20
C PHE A 137 -16.00 -6.06 -9.36
N ASN A 138 -15.55 -6.19 -10.62
CA ASN A 138 -14.14 -6.30 -10.96
C ASN A 138 -13.53 -4.92 -11.20
N GLY A 139 -12.46 -4.62 -10.47
CA GLY A 139 -11.56 -3.51 -10.74
C GLY A 139 -10.26 -3.99 -11.38
N TYR A 140 -9.65 -3.20 -12.25
CA TYR A 140 -8.38 -3.48 -12.90
C TYR A 140 -7.36 -2.42 -12.50
N VAL A 141 -6.26 -2.86 -11.89
CA VAL A 141 -5.22 -1.96 -11.36
C VAL A 141 -4.24 -1.61 -12.47
N TYR A 142 -4.24 -0.33 -12.85
CA TYR A 142 -3.32 0.23 -13.84
C TYR A 142 -2.04 0.76 -13.18
N LEU A 143 -0.89 0.23 -13.57
CA LEU A 143 0.44 0.69 -13.17
C LEU A 143 1.09 1.46 -14.31
N LYS A 144 1.52 2.70 -14.07
CA LYS A 144 2.14 3.57 -15.09
C LYS A 144 3.37 2.95 -15.77
N THR A 145 4.08 2.05 -15.09
CA THR A 145 5.30 1.40 -15.58
C THR A 145 5.06 0.07 -16.30
N ARG A 146 3.94 -0.62 -16.02
CA ARG A 146 3.74 -2.02 -16.42
C ARG A 146 2.35 -2.32 -16.98
N GLY A 147 1.46 -1.34 -17.11
CA GLY A 147 0.08 -1.54 -17.60
C GLY A 147 -0.84 -2.19 -16.57
N ILE A 148 -1.89 -2.88 -17.03
CA ILE A 148 -2.85 -3.57 -16.15
C ILE A 148 -2.33 -4.96 -15.83
N CYS A 149 -1.97 -5.20 -14.57
CA CYS A 149 -1.37 -6.47 -14.12
C CYS A 149 -2.22 -7.21 -13.08
N TYR A 150 -3.17 -6.53 -12.45
CA TYR A 150 -3.94 -7.10 -11.35
C TYR A 150 -5.44 -6.82 -11.51
N GLN A 151 -6.24 -7.81 -11.16
CA GLN A 151 -7.69 -7.72 -11.02
C GLN A 151 -8.05 -7.69 -9.53
N SER A 152 -8.64 -6.59 -9.08
CA SER A 152 -9.18 -6.40 -7.74
C SER A 152 -10.67 -6.76 -7.70
N VAL A 153 -11.08 -7.65 -6.79
CA VAL A 153 -12.51 -7.92 -6.53
C VAL A 153 -12.98 -6.93 -5.46
N ILE A 154 -13.85 -6.00 -5.84
CA ILE A 154 -14.36 -4.94 -4.97
C ILE A 154 -15.73 -5.34 -4.46
N SER A 155 -15.87 -5.51 -3.14
CA SER A 155 -17.12 -5.93 -2.50
C SER A 155 -18.00 -4.79 -2.03
N GLU A 156 -17.42 -3.60 -1.81
CA GLU A 156 -18.17 -2.42 -1.37
C GLU A 156 -17.43 -1.14 -1.77
N VAL A 157 -18.18 -0.09 -2.13
CA VAL A 157 -17.67 1.28 -2.29
C VAL A 157 -18.35 2.17 -1.26
N LEU A 158 -17.55 2.75 -0.36
CA LEU A 158 -18.00 3.72 0.64
C LEU A 158 -17.68 5.13 0.11
N SER A 159 -18.70 5.87 -0.28
CA SER A 159 -18.57 7.30 -0.67
C SER A 159 -18.91 8.18 0.52
N PHE A 160 -18.30 9.37 0.62
CA PHE A 160 -18.58 10.36 1.67
C PHE A 160 -20.01 10.93 1.66
N ASP A 161 -20.82 10.60 0.64
CA ASP A 161 -22.26 10.93 0.59
C ASP A 161 -23.14 10.09 1.55
N ARG A 162 -22.57 9.20 2.39
CA ARG A 162 -23.33 8.44 3.40
C ARG A 162 -22.87 8.78 4.84
N PRO A 163 -23.80 8.90 5.80
CA PRO A 163 -23.53 9.37 7.16
C PRO A 163 -22.85 8.35 8.09
N ASP A 164 -22.65 7.10 7.66
CA ASP A 164 -22.04 6.04 8.47
C ASP A 164 -20.65 5.68 7.93
N ILE A 165 -19.63 6.39 8.42
CA ILE A 165 -18.21 6.11 8.12
C ILE A 165 -17.70 5.07 9.12
N PRO A 166 -17.11 3.93 8.69
CA PRO A 166 -16.44 3.02 9.61
C PRO A 166 -15.22 3.71 10.24
N GLU A 167 -15.06 3.59 11.56
CA GLU A 167 -13.98 4.20 12.35
C GLU A 167 -12.58 4.02 11.70
N GLU A 168 -11.78 5.10 11.74
CA GLU A 168 -10.46 5.23 11.09
C GLU A 168 -9.46 4.12 11.48
N ASP A 169 -9.67 3.42 12.60
CA ASP A 169 -8.79 2.39 13.14
C ASP A 169 -8.68 1.11 12.29
N ASN A 170 -9.60 0.90 11.34
CA ASN A 170 -9.55 -0.23 10.41
C ASN A 170 -8.84 0.08 9.07
N LEU A 171 -8.44 1.32 8.83
CA LEU A 171 -7.72 1.76 7.64
C LEU A 171 -6.21 1.47 7.80
N LEU A 172 -5.64 0.57 7.00
CA LEU A 172 -4.17 0.42 6.93
C LEU A 172 -3.69 0.44 5.48
N LEU A 173 -2.99 1.51 5.10
CA LEU A 173 -1.53 1.61 5.19
C LEU A 173 -1.15 3.04 5.66
N PRO A 174 -0.14 3.22 6.53
CA PRO A 174 0.28 4.53 7.01
C PRO A 174 1.14 5.22 5.95
N ALA A 175 0.53 5.66 4.85
CA ALA A 175 1.19 6.51 3.87
C ALA A 175 0.16 7.37 3.13
N HIS A 176 0.41 8.68 3.13
CA HIS A 176 -0.28 9.73 2.39
C HIS A 176 -1.59 10.24 2.97
N THR A 177 -1.37 11.19 3.88
CA THR A 177 -2.27 12.23 4.38
C THR A 177 -2.12 13.51 3.54
N GLU A 178 -2.10 13.46 2.20
CA GLU A 178 -2.00 14.68 1.37
C GLU A 178 -3.06 14.80 0.26
N GLU A 179 -3.85 13.76 -0.02
CA GLU A 179 -5.03 13.87 -0.89
C GLU A 179 -6.32 13.65 -0.08
N PRO A 180 -7.38 14.45 -0.29
CA PRO A 180 -8.70 14.13 0.26
C PRO A 180 -9.20 12.87 -0.46
N TYR A 181 -9.15 11.72 0.20
CA TYR A 181 -9.83 10.54 -0.30
C TYR A 181 -11.32 10.87 -0.43
N VAL A 182 -11.90 10.65 -1.60
CA VAL A 182 -13.32 10.94 -1.88
C VAL A 182 -14.16 9.67 -1.81
N THR A 183 -13.52 8.50 -1.87
CA THR A 183 -14.19 7.21 -1.88
C THR A 183 -13.26 6.15 -1.31
N PHE A 184 -13.80 5.18 -0.57
CA PHE A 184 -13.09 3.99 -0.12
C PHE A 184 -13.58 2.75 -0.84
N LEU A 185 -12.65 1.94 -1.32
CA LEU A 185 -12.89 0.66 -1.97
C LEU A 185 -12.54 -0.49 -1.02
N ARG A 186 -13.52 -1.34 -0.72
CA ARG A 186 -13.30 -2.59 0.00
C ARG A 186 -12.89 -3.68 -1.00
N ILE A 187 -11.62 -4.06 -0.97
CA ILE A 187 -11.02 -5.06 -1.85
C ILE A 187 -10.91 -6.39 -1.07
N GLU A 188 -11.62 -7.42 -1.55
CA GLU A 188 -11.55 -8.76 -0.95
C GLU A 188 -10.38 -9.58 -1.49
N ARG A 189 -10.08 -9.44 -2.78
CA ARG A 189 -9.05 -10.24 -3.46
C ARG A 189 -8.33 -9.42 -4.49
N LEU A 190 -7.02 -9.66 -4.61
CA LEU A 190 -6.20 -9.15 -5.69
C LEU A 190 -5.62 -10.35 -6.45
N ILE A 191 -6.05 -10.53 -7.68
CA ILE A 191 -5.65 -11.64 -8.56
C ILE A 191 -4.63 -11.09 -9.56
N GLU A 192 -3.45 -11.70 -9.62
CA GLU A 192 -2.46 -11.38 -10.65
C GLU A 192 -2.89 -11.98 -12.00
N LEU A 193 -2.83 -11.17 -13.05
CA LEU A 193 -3.17 -11.59 -14.40
C LEU A 193 -1.99 -12.36 -15.02
N PRO A 194 -2.26 -13.36 -15.89
CA PRO A 194 -1.21 -14.15 -16.53
C PRO A 194 -0.31 -13.33 -17.48
N ARG A 195 -0.80 -12.18 -17.95
CA ARG A 195 -0.04 -11.18 -18.72
C ARG A 195 -0.50 -9.76 -18.39
N THR A 196 0.35 -8.79 -18.65
CA THR A 196 -0.08 -7.39 -18.73
C THR A 196 -1.12 -7.22 -19.85
N ILE A 197 -2.25 -6.61 -19.52
CA ILE A 197 -3.29 -6.23 -20.49
C ILE A 197 -3.13 -4.75 -20.85
N ARG A 198 -3.20 -4.43 -22.15
CA ARG A 198 -3.12 -3.05 -22.64
C ARG A 198 -4.49 -2.37 -22.54
N LEU A 199 -4.51 -1.04 -22.42
CA LEU A 199 -5.75 -0.27 -22.32
C LEU A 199 -6.65 -0.45 -23.54
N GLU A 200 -6.07 -0.63 -24.73
CA GLU A 200 -6.77 -0.80 -26.01
C GLU A 200 -7.64 -2.05 -26.08
N GLU A 201 -7.35 -3.06 -25.25
CA GLU A 201 -8.16 -4.29 -25.14
C GLU A 201 -9.49 -4.05 -24.40
N PHE A 202 -9.64 -2.91 -23.72
CA PHE A 202 -10.87 -2.55 -23.01
C PHE A 202 -11.73 -1.57 -23.82
N GLN A 203 -13.05 -1.74 -23.72
CA GLN A 203 -14.05 -0.86 -24.31
C GLN A 203 -14.82 -0.08 -23.23
N LYS A 204 -15.05 1.20 -23.50
CA LYS A 204 -15.93 2.07 -22.71
C LYS A 204 -17.40 1.75 -22.99
N MET A 205 -18.30 2.29 -22.17
CA MET A 205 -19.76 2.22 -22.34
C MET A 205 -20.27 2.67 -23.72
N ASP A 206 -19.50 3.50 -24.41
CA ASP A 206 -19.83 4.02 -25.74
C ASP A 206 -19.30 3.12 -26.88
N GLY A 207 -18.74 1.93 -26.56
CA GLY A 207 -18.12 1.01 -27.52
C GLY A 207 -16.74 1.43 -28.04
N THR A 208 -16.22 2.56 -27.56
CA THR A 208 -14.89 3.08 -27.95
C THR A 208 -13.78 2.46 -27.10
N GLN A 209 -12.60 2.25 -27.70
CA GLN A 209 -11.42 1.71 -26.99
C GLN A 209 -10.90 2.69 -25.93
N VAL A 210 -10.41 2.15 -24.80
CA VAL A 210 -9.81 2.96 -23.74
C VAL A 210 -8.39 3.38 -24.15
N ARG A 211 -8.19 4.68 -24.41
CA ARG A 211 -6.87 5.25 -24.78
C ARG A 211 -6.05 5.79 -23.60
N SER A 212 -6.68 6.03 -22.46
CA SER A 212 -6.03 6.61 -21.28
C SER A 212 -6.81 6.25 -20.02
N ALA A 213 -6.11 5.82 -18.98
CA ALA A 213 -6.65 5.67 -17.63
C ALA A 213 -6.21 6.87 -16.78
N ARG A 214 -7.03 7.93 -16.70
CA ARG A 214 -6.84 9.01 -15.72
C ARG A 214 -7.79 8.77 -14.56
N ASN A 215 -7.24 8.51 -13.38
CA ASN A 215 -7.92 8.25 -12.10
C ASN A 215 -8.82 7.00 -12.11
N TYR A 216 -9.95 7.02 -12.85
CA TYR A 216 -10.79 5.84 -13.06
C TYR A 216 -11.48 5.86 -14.44
N THR A 217 -11.80 4.69 -14.99
CA THR A 217 -12.54 4.54 -16.25
C THR A 217 -13.50 3.36 -16.15
N GLN A 218 -14.79 3.60 -16.41
CA GLN A 218 -15.80 2.54 -16.48
C GLN A 218 -15.67 1.75 -17.78
N ILE A 219 -15.74 0.43 -17.65
CA ILE A 219 -15.62 -0.51 -18.77
C ILE A 219 -16.82 -1.45 -18.79
N GLU A 220 -17.26 -1.79 -19.99
CA GLU A 220 -18.43 -2.66 -20.19
C GLU A 220 -18.16 -4.11 -19.81
N ASP A 221 -16.91 -4.56 -19.93
CA ASP A 221 -16.57 -5.97 -19.92
C ASP A 221 -15.66 -6.31 -18.74
N ALA A 222 -16.11 -7.29 -17.95
CA ALA A 222 -15.33 -7.90 -16.89
C ALA A 222 -14.73 -9.18 -17.46
N LEU A 223 -13.42 -9.16 -17.75
CA LEU A 223 -12.65 -10.35 -18.15
C LEU A 223 -13.01 -11.51 -17.20
N ASP A 224 -13.68 -12.51 -17.74
CA ASP A 224 -14.03 -13.72 -17.02
C ASP A 224 -12.83 -14.65 -17.08
N LEU A 225 -11.96 -14.55 -16.07
CA LEU A 225 -10.71 -15.29 -15.98
C LEU A 225 -10.89 -16.80 -16.18
N GLU A 226 -12.03 -17.37 -15.75
CA GLU A 226 -12.31 -18.80 -15.94
C GLU A 226 -12.57 -19.14 -17.41
N ARG A 227 -13.27 -18.26 -18.15
CA ARG A 227 -13.54 -18.46 -19.58
C ARG A 227 -12.34 -18.13 -20.46
N GLU A 228 -11.49 -17.20 -20.05
CA GLU A 228 -10.37 -16.71 -20.84
C GLU A 228 -9.04 -17.40 -20.54
N ARG A 229 -8.96 -18.22 -19.49
CA ARG A 229 -7.76 -19.00 -19.16
C ARG A 229 -7.20 -19.77 -20.36
N LEU A 230 -8.09 -20.46 -21.08
CA LEU A 230 -7.73 -21.23 -22.29
C LEU A 230 -7.23 -20.34 -23.42
N ARG A 231 -7.81 -19.15 -23.56
CA ARG A 231 -7.35 -18.14 -24.53
C ARG A 231 -5.94 -17.68 -24.17
N PHE A 232 -5.67 -17.35 -22.90
CA PHE A 232 -4.33 -16.94 -22.46
C PHE A 232 -3.29 -18.06 -22.59
N GLU A 233 -3.67 -19.33 -22.37
CA GLU A 233 -2.76 -20.46 -22.58
C GLU A 233 -2.44 -20.65 -24.07
N GLN A 234 -3.42 -20.50 -24.96
CA GLN A 234 -3.21 -20.52 -26.42
C GLN A 234 -2.35 -19.34 -26.89
N GLU A 235 -2.67 -18.10 -26.47
CA GLU A 235 -1.89 -16.89 -26.78
C GLU A 235 -0.43 -17.05 -26.32
N ARG A 236 -0.21 -17.63 -25.13
CA ARG A 236 1.13 -17.90 -24.61
C ARG A 236 1.92 -18.86 -25.49
N LEU A 237 1.33 -19.97 -25.91
CA LEU A 237 2.01 -20.96 -26.74
C LEU A 237 2.37 -20.39 -28.13
N VAL A 238 1.45 -19.64 -28.73
CA VAL A 238 1.67 -18.97 -30.03
C VAL A 238 2.78 -17.93 -29.92
N ALA A 239 2.76 -17.09 -28.89
CA ALA A 239 3.77 -16.05 -28.68
C ALA A 239 5.17 -16.63 -28.42
N ILE A 240 5.25 -17.70 -27.61
CA ILE A 240 6.52 -18.37 -27.35
C ILE A 240 7.11 -18.89 -28.64
N LYS A 241 6.32 -19.60 -29.45
CA LYS A 241 6.75 -20.15 -30.74
C LYS A 241 7.24 -19.05 -31.69
N LEU A 242 6.47 -17.97 -31.82
CA LEU A 242 6.81 -16.83 -32.66
C LEU A 242 8.13 -16.16 -32.26
N TYR A 243 8.36 -15.93 -30.96
CA TYR A 243 9.61 -15.33 -30.48
C TYR A 243 10.79 -16.29 -30.49
N THR A 244 10.58 -17.59 -30.30
CA THR A 244 11.64 -18.59 -30.48
C THR A 244 12.09 -18.66 -31.94
N ASP A 245 11.17 -18.58 -32.89
CA ASP A 245 11.47 -18.55 -34.33
C ASP A 245 12.26 -17.28 -34.73
N MET A 246 12.02 -16.16 -34.04
CA MET A 246 12.80 -14.93 -34.19
C MET A 246 14.23 -15.01 -33.59
N GLY A 247 14.55 -16.06 -32.85
CA GLY A 247 15.89 -16.32 -32.28
C GLY A 247 16.08 -15.86 -30.83
N LEU A 248 15.00 -15.73 -30.07
CA LEU A 248 15.03 -15.50 -28.63
C LEU A 248 14.92 -16.82 -27.85
N SER A 249 15.50 -16.87 -26.66
CA SER A 249 15.34 -18.02 -25.75
C SER A 249 13.92 -18.05 -25.17
N GLU A 250 13.39 -19.25 -24.87
CA GLU A 250 12.07 -19.43 -24.24
C GLU A 250 11.87 -18.57 -22.97
N LYS A 251 12.92 -18.41 -22.15
CA LYS A 251 12.87 -17.55 -20.95
C LYS A 251 12.59 -16.08 -21.26
N VAL A 252 13.15 -15.57 -22.36
CA VAL A 252 12.95 -14.19 -22.82
C VAL A 252 11.61 -14.06 -23.54
N ALA A 253 11.17 -15.09 -24.26
CA ALA A 253 9.84 -15.15 -24.86
C ALA A 253 8.72 -15.13 -23.79
N LEU A 254 8.89 -15.88 -22.70
CA LEU A 254 8.01 -15.82 -21.53
C LEU A 254 8.03 -14.45 -20.85
N GLY A 255 9.18 -13.79 -20.80
CA GLY A 255 9.33 -12.42 -20.31
C GLY A 255 8.54 -11.40 -21.16
N LEU A 256 8.64 -11.50 -22.49
CA LEU A 256 7.88 -10.67 -23.43
C LEU A 256 6.37 -10.88 -23.28
N TYR A 257 5.93 -12.14 -23.23
CA TYR A 257 4.53 -12.48 -23.02
C TYR A 257 4.00 -11.92 -21.69
N GLY A 258 4.76 -12.07 -20.60
CA GLY A 258 4.40 -11.52 -19.28
C GLY A 258 4.27 -10.00 -19.26
N HIS A 259 5.03 -9.29 -20.10
CA HIS A 259 4.93 -7.84 -20.29
C HIS A 259 3.82 -7.41 -21.28
N GLY A 260 2.97 -8.34 -21.75
CA GLY A 260 1.85 -8.03 -22.64
C GLY A 260 2.29 -7.75 -24.07
N ILE A 261 3.43 -8.31 -24.48
CA ILE A 261 3.93 -8.28 -25.85
C ILE A 261 3.84 -9.71 -26.38
N PHE A 262 2.86 -9.98 -27.24
CA PHE A 262 2.58 -11.32 -27.77
C PHE A 262 2.35 -11.35 -29.28
N LEU A 263 2.19 -10.19 -29.93
CA LEU A 263 2.15 -10.04 -31.38
C LEU A 263 3.47 -9.46 -31.91
N ALA A 264 3.81 -9.73 -33.16
CA ALA A 264 4.95 -9.10 -33.82
C ALA A 264 4.74 -7.57 -33.96
N SER A 265 3.51 -7.13 -34.21
CA SER A 265 3.15 -5.70 -34.31
C SER A 265 3.44 -4.91 -33.05
N GLN A 266 3.21 -5.55 -31.90
CA GLN A 266 3.47 -4.95 -30.60
C GLN A 266 4.96 -4.77 -30.31
N VAL A 267 5.84 -5.61 -30.88
CA VAL A 267 7.30 -5.48 -30.75
C VAL A 267 7.83 -4.28 -31.53
N VAL A 268 7.25 -4.00 -32.70
CA VAL A 268 7.62 -2.84 -33.53
C VAL A 268 7.26 -1.53 -32.81
N ILE A 269 6.10 -1.50 -32.15
CA ILE A 269 5.58 -0.32 -31.45
C ILE A 269 6.22 -0.13 -30.06
N ALA A 270 6.64 -1.22 -29.40
CA ALA A 270 7.18 -1.18 -28.04
C ALA A 270 8.47 -0.34 -27.94
N THR A 271 8.64 0.37 -26.82
CA THR A 271 9.85 1.17 -26.56
C THR A 271 11.05 0.30 -26.20
N ASP A 272 12.27 0.82 -26.41
CA ASP A 272 13.52 0.11 -26.09
C ASP A 272 13.59 -0.26 -24.59
N ASN A 273 12.98 0.55 -23.72
CA ASN A 273 12.92 0.30 -22.30
C ASN A 273 11.97 -0.86 -21.95
N GLU A 274 10.83 -0.99 -22.63
CA GLU A 274 9.88 -2.10 -22.43
C GLU A 274 10.50 -3.44 -22.86
N LEU A 275 11.19 -3.48 -24.00
CA LEU A 275 11.87 -4.68 -24.47
C LEU A 275 13.03 -5.10 -23.54
N ARG A 276 13.75 -4.13 -22.96
CA ARG A 276 14.80 -4.41 -21.96
C ARG A 276 14.23 -4.91 -20.64
N MET A 277 13.12 -4.34 -20.16
CA MET A 277 12.45 -4.81 -18.95
C MET A 277 11.91 -6.24 -19.12
N ALA A 278 11.47 -6.60 -20.33
CA ALA A 278 11.08 -7.95 -20.69
C ALA A 278 12.24 -8.95 -20.85
N GLY A 279 13.50 -8.50 -20.69
CA GLY A 279 14.68 -9.36 -20.72
C GLY A 279 15.36 -9.51 -22.08
N VAL A 280 14.99 -8.71 -23.08
CA VAL A 280 15.66 -8.72 -24.39
C VAL A 280 17.05 -8.05 -24.26
N PRO A 281 18.15 -8.74 -24.65
CA PRO A 281 19.49 -8.16 -24.61
C PRO A 281 19.61 -6.92 -25.51
N ALA A 282 20.22 -5.84 -25.01
CA ALA A 282 20.34 -4.56 -25.73
C ALA A 282 20.97 -4.69 -27.13
N THR A 283 21.89 -5.65 -27.31
CA THR A 283 22.57 -5.94 -28.58
C THR A 283 21.68 -6.62 -29.62
N LYS A 284 20.56 -7.22 -29.21
CA LYS A 284 19.64 -7.96 -30.07
C LYS A 284 18.36 -7.19 -30.42
N ILE A 285 18.11 -6.03 -29.81
CA ILE A 285 16.85 -5.26 -29.99
C ILE A 285 16.64 -4.82 -31.44
N ALA A 286 17.68 -4.29 -32.10
CA ALA A 286 17.58 -3.85 -33.50
C ALA A 286 17.24 -5.01 -34.45
N LYS A 287 17.98 -6.13 -34.35
CA LYS A 287 17.74 -7.34 -35.14
C LYS A 287 16.38 -7.98 -34.84
N PHE A 288 15.91 -7.87 -33.60
CA PHE A 288 14.60 -8.38 -33.20
C PHE A 288 13.47 -7.54 -33.78
N ARG A 289 13.61 -6.20 -33.84
CA ARG A 289 12.63 -5.32 -34.50
C ARG A 289 12.55 -5.54 -36.01
N GLU A 290 13.67 -5.73 -36.68
CA GLU A 290 13.69 -6.04 -38.12
C GLU A 290 12.95 -7.35 -38.41
N LYS A 291 13.22 -8.40 -37.63
CA LYS A 291 12.50 -9.69 -37.75
C LYS A 291 11.02 -9.57 -37.39
N ALA A 292 10.68 -8.75 -36.40
CA ALA A 292 9.29 -8.49 -36.03
C ALA A 292 8.54 -7.70 -37.12
N ALA A 293 9.20 -6.75 -37.80
CA ALA A 293 8.63 -6.02 -38.92
C ALA A 293 8.31 -6.94 -40.12
N VAL A 294 9.16 -7.92 -40.41
CA VAL A 294 8.89 -8.94 -41.43
C VAL A 294 7.72 -9.85 -41.01
N ALA A 295 7.66 -10.26 -39.73
CA ALA A 295 6.57 -11.09 -39.23
C ALA A 295 5.23 -10.33 -39.15
N THR A 296 5.22 -9.01 -38.95
CA THR A 296 3.98 -8.21 -39.00
C THR A 296 3.31 -8.19 -40.36
N GLU A 297 4.10 -8.18 -41.43
CA GLU A 297 3.58 -8.23 -42.79
C GLU A 297 2.87 -9.57 -43.08
N VAL A 298 3.30 -10.64 -42.39
CA VAL A 298 2.67 -11.97 -42.42
C VAL A 298 1.42 -12.01 -41.52
N GLU A 299 1.47 -11.43 -40.30
CA GLU A 299 0.33 -11.37 -39.37
C GLU A 299 -0.89 -10.60 -39.93
N LEU A 300 -0.67 -9.56 -40.73
CA LEU A 300 -1.75 -8.73 -41.31
C LEU A 300 -2.58 -9.46 -42.39
N GLN A 301 -2.15 -10.64 -42.84
CA GLN A 301 -2.80 -11.39 -43.93
C GLN A 301 -3.78 -12.47 -43.45
N GLU A 302 -3.82 -12.82 -42.15
CA GLU A 302 -4.69 -13.90 -41.64
C GLU A 302 -5.79 -13.40 -40.66
N PRO A 303 -7.06 -13.82 -40.81
CA PRO A 303 -8.13 -13.47 -39.88
C PRO A 303 -8.13 -14.33 -38.60
N ILE A 304 -8.34 -13.69 -37.45
CA ILE A 304 -8.32 -14.32 -36.11
C ILE A 304 -9.53 -15.28 -35.93
N PRO A 305 -9.32 -16.56 -35.59
CA PRO A 305 -10.42 -17.49 -35.30
C PRO A 305 -10.95 -17.32 -33.86
N SER A 306 -12.26 -17.48 -33.72
CA SER A 306 -12.99 -17.46 -32.46
C SER A 306 -13.01 -18.83 -31.77
N LYS A 307 -12.72 -18.81 -30.46
CA LYS A 307 -13.07 -19.75 -29.37
C LYS A 307 -13.19 -21.25 -29.69
N GLY A 308 -12.26 -22.03 -29.13
CA GLY A 308 -12.40 -23.47 -28.89
C GLY A 308 -11.53 -23.94 -27.72
N ILE A 309 -12.16 -24.60 -26.75
CA ILE A 309 -11.63 -25.12 -25.47
C ILE A 309 -10.89 -26.44 -25.70
N ALA A 310 -9.73 -26.66 -25.06
CA ALA A 310 -9.28 -27.99 -24.67
C ALA A 310 -8.38 -27.93 -23.42
N VAL A 311 -8.74 -28.76 -22.44
CA VAL A 311 -8.17 -28.94 -21.10
C VAL A 311 -6.91 -29.81 -21.18
N ASP A 312 -5.86 -29.50 -20.41
CA ASP A 312 -5.20 -30.55 -19.61
C ASP A 312 -4.32 -30.05 -18.47
N ASP A 313 -4.29 -30.91 -17.46
CA ASP A 313 -3.94 -30.72 -16.06
C ASP A 313 -2.45 -31.00 -15.79
N LYS A 314 -1.84 -30.22 -14.88
CA LYS A 314 -0.82 -30.62 -13.87
C LYS A 314 -0.08 -29.40 -13.31
N GLY A 315 -0.18 -29.23 -12.00
CA GLY A 315 0.43 -28.15 -11.24
C GLY A 315 1.91 -28.36 -10.92
N GLU A 316 2.59 -27.25 -10.64
CA GLU A 316 3.88 -27.24 -9.95
C GLU A 316 3.96 -26.01 -9.04
N THR A 317 4.51 -26.22 -7.84
CA THR A 317 4.50 -25.29 -6.71
C THR A 317 5.81 -24.51 -6.67
N ASP A 318 5.71 -23.18 -6.63
CA ASP A 318 6.87 -22.28 -6.71
C ASP A 318 7.42 -21.93 -5.31
N LYS A 319 8.74 -22.07 -5.12
CA LYS A 319 9.45 -21.78 -3.85
C LYS A 319 10.11 -20.40 -3.92
N GLY A 320 9.62 -19.46 -3.11
CA GLY A 320 10.15 -18.11 -2.99
C GLY A 320 11.54 -18.00 -2.33
N THR A 321 12.34 -17.08 -2.87
CA THR A 321 13.70 -16.70 -2.44
C THR A 321 13.76 -16.03 -1.06
N VAL A 322 14.62 -16.54 -0.17
CA VAL A 322 14.83 -16.03 1.21
C VAL A 322 15.97 -14.99 1.28
N LYS A 323 15.72 -13.83 1.90
CA LYS A 323 16.73 -12.76 2.18
C LYS A 323 17.90 -13.29 3.04
N LYS A 324 19.14 -12.86 2.73
CA LYS A 324 20.36 -13.25 3.47
C LYS A 324 20.38 -12.68 4.90
N VAL A 325 20.01 -13.49 5.89
CA VAL A 325 20.13 -13.18 7.32
C VAL A 325 21.61 -13.09 7.75
N ASN A 326 21.95 -12.12 8.62
CA ASN A 326 23.28 -11.87 9.16
C ASN A 326 23.92 -13.15 9.79
N LYS A 327 25.24 -13.35 9.62
CA LYS A 327 25.96 -14.58 10.01
C LYS A 327 25.87 -14.85 11.51
N TYR A 328 26.02 -13.81 12.34
CA TYR A 328 25.94 -13.93 13.81
C TYR A 328 24.53 -14.26 14.28
N ARG A 329 23.51 -13.63 13.71
CA ARG A 329 22.10 -13.94 13.96
C ARG A 329 21.77 -15.39 13.63
N ARG A 330 22.20 -15.87 12.45
CA ARG A 330 22.02 -17.27 12.01
C ARG A 330 22.69 -18.28 12.94
N GLN A 331 23.85 -17.93 13.51
CA GLN A 331 24.56 -18.80 14.44
C GLN A 331 23.86 -18.82 15.81
N ALA A 332 23.43 -17.66 16.31
CA ALA A 332 22.68 -17.55 17.55
C ALA A 332 21.32 -18.25 17.49
N THR A 333 20.56 -18.09 16.39
CA THR A 333 19.26 -18.76 16.23
C THR A 333 19.39 -20.28 16.10
N LYS A 334 20.44 -20.78 15.43
CA LYS A 334 20.72 -22.23 15.36
C LYS A 334 21.12 -22.82 16.72
N LEU A 335 21.92 -22.11 17.51
CA LEU A 335 22.35 -22.59 18.83
C LEU A 335 21.25 -22.44 19.89
N GLY A 336 20.37 -21.45 19.73
CA GLY A 336 19.24 -21.16 20.60
C GLY A 336 17.96 -21.92 20.29
N GLU A 337 17.89 -22.77 19.26
CA GLU A 337 16.67 -23.42 18.76
C GLU A 337 15.90 -24.24 19.83
N LYS A 338 16.56 -24.61 20.94
CA LYS A 338 15.96 -25.32 22.07
C LYS A 338 15.39 -24.41 23.17
N LEU A 339 15.58 -23.09 23.08
CA LEU A 339 15.11 -22.09 24.05
C LEU A 339 13.82 -21.43 23.55
N PRO A 340 12.97 -20.90 24.45
CA PRO A 340 11.84 -20.05 24.07
C PRO A 340 12.25 -18.91 23.13
N GLU A 341 11.39 -18.61 22.14
CA GLU A 341 11.64 -17.66 21.04
C GLU A 341 12.20 -16.29 21.53
N ARG A 342 11.72 -15.79 22.67
CA ARG A 342 12.18 -14.54 23.29
C ARG A 342 13.66 -14.56 23.69
N TYR A 343 14.14 -15.66 24.27
CA TYR A 343 15.55 -15.81 24.63
C TYR A 343 16.42 -15.96 23.39
N THR A 344 15.92 -16.62 22.35
CA THR A 344 16.65 -16.70 21.08
C THR A 344 16.83 -15.34 20.44
N GLU A 345 15.85 -14.44 20.57
CA GLU A 345 15.91 -13.08 20.05
C GLU A 345 16.82 -12.17 20.88
N GLU A 346 16.80 -12.28 22.21
CA GLU A 346 17.75 -11.57 23.09
C GLU A 346 19.20 -11.97 22.81
N ILE A 347 19.47 -13.28 22.69
CA ILE A 347 20.80 -13.82 22.37
C ILE A 347 21.22 -13.39 20.96
N ALA A 348 20.29 -13.39 20.00
CA ALA A 348 20.55 -12.93 18.64
C ALA A 348 20.90 -11.44 18.60
N ARG A 349 20.20 -10.59 19.37
CA ARG A 349 20.49 -9.16 19.47
C ARG A 349 21.84 -8.89 20.14
N GLN A 350 22.15 -9.59 21.23
CA GLN A 350 23.46 -9.48 21.90
C GLN A 350 24.60 -9.94 20.98
N ALA A 351 24.42 -11.06 20.28
CA ALA A 351 25.39 -11.55 19.30
C ALA A 351 25.62 -10.59 18.12
N GLU A 352 24.57 -9.91 17.66
CA GLU A 352 24.68 -8.88 16.61
C GLU A 352 25.41 -7.62 17.10
N THR A 353 25.09 -7.17 18.32
CA THR A 353 25.61 -5.91 18.89
C THR A 353 27.09 -6.05 19.28
N GLU A 354 27.46 -7.17 19.90
CA GLU A 354 28.79 -7.38 20.47
C GLU A 354 29.72 -8.20 19.54
N LYS A 355 29.24 -8.69 18.40
CA LYS A 355 29.97 -9.54 17.45
C LYS A 355 30.66 -10.73 18.14
N LEU A 356 29.90 -11.45 18.96
CA LEU A 356 30.40 -12.50 19.84
C LEU A 356 30.91 -13.74 19.06
N ASN A 357 32.00 -14.33 19.57
CA ASN A 357 32.54 -15.59 19.06
C ASN A 357 31.66 -16.79 19.44
N LYS A 358 31.73 -17.88 18.66
CA LYS A 358 30.90 -19.10 18.84
C LYS A 358 30.91 -19.66 20.28
N LYS A 359 32.07 -19.65 20.96
CA LYS A 359 32.20 -20.08 22.36
C LYS A 359 31.48 -19.17 23.36
N ALA A 360 31.42 -17.86 23.10
CA ALA A 360 30.71 -16.91 23.95
C ALA A 360 29.19 -17.03 23.78
N ILE A 361 28.72 -17.30 22.54
CA ILE A 361 27.32 -17.63 22.26
C ILE A 361 26.93 -18.94 22.97
N GLU A 362 27.78 -19.96 22.96
CA GLU A 362 27.54 -21.22 23.68
C GLU A 362 27.49 -21.03 25.21
N ASN A 363 28.30 -20.12 25.78
CA ASN A 363 28.24 -19.80 27.20
C ASN A 363 26.96 -19.03 27.57
N LEU A 364 26.57 -18.04 26.77
CA LEU A 364 25.29 -17.34 26.95
C LEU A 364 24.12 -18.32 26.86
N VAL A 365 24.11 -19.22 25.87
CA VAL A 365 23.08 -20.26 25.74
C VAL A 365 23.02 -21.16 26.97
N LYS A 366 24.16 -21.50 27.59
CA LYS A 366 24.20 -22.26 28.86
C LYS A 366 23.65 -21.46 30.04
N GLU A 367 23.99 -20.18 30.14
CA GLU A 367 23.45 -19.28 31.17
C GLU A 367 21.93 -19.11 31.04
N PHE A 368 21.44 -18.82 29.83
CA PHE A 368 20.01 -18.70 29.56
C PHE A 368 19.26 -20.02 29.73
N LYS A 369 19.88 -21.16 29.46
CA LYS A 369 19.30 -22.48 29.75
C LYS A 369 19.17 -22.74 31.25
N ASN A 370 20.21 -22.42 32.03
CA ASN A 370 20.13 -22.48 33.50
C ASN A 370 19.09 -21.51 34.06
N LEU A 371 18.92 -20.35 33.42
CA LEU A 371 17.89 -19.38 33.78
C LEU A 371 16.49 -19.92 33.50
N ASP A 372 16.25 -20.49 32.31
CA ASP A 372 14.96 -21.06 31.88
C ASP A 372 14.55 -22.27 32.73
N ASP A 373 15.50 -23.14 33.09
CA ASP A 373 15.28 -24.28 33.99
C ASP A 373 14.88 -23.83 35.41
N ASN A 374 15.41 -22.69 35.88
CA ASN A 374 15.06 -22.12 37.18
C ASN A 374 13.76 -21.30 37.11
N GLU A 375 13.49 -20.63 36.00
CA GLU A 375 12.22 -19.95 35.74
C GLU A 375 11.06 -20.94 35.64
N THR A 376 11.24 -22.08 34.98
CA THR A 376 10.23 -23.14 34.91
C THR A 376 9.95 -23.74 36.29
N LYS A 377 10.98 -23.98 37.11
CA LYS A 377 10.81 -24.39 38.51
C LYS A 377 10.07 -23.34 39.34
N MET A 378 10.41 -22.07 39.19
CA MET A 378 9.70 -20.97 39.87
C MET A 378 8.27 -20.82 39.39
N LYS A 379 8.00 -20.94 38.09
CA LYS A 379 6.65 -20.93 37.53
C LYS A 379 5.82 -22.11 38.04
N GLN A 380 6.40 -23.30 38.17
CA GLN A 380 5.73 -24.46 38.76
C GLN A 380 5.42 -24.24 40.25
N MET A 381 6.31 -23.60 41.01
CA MET A 381 6.07 -23.23 42.41
C MET A 381 4.98 -22.17 42.57
N ILE A 382 4.93 -21.20 41.65
CA ILE A 382 3.91 -20.14 41.59
C ILE A 382 2.55 -20.75 41.19
N ALA A 383 2.52 -21.65 40.20
CA ALA A 383 1.32 -22.34 39.74
C ALA A 383 0.71 -23.25 40.81
N LYS A 384 1.54 -23.94 41.61
CA LYS A 384 1.07 -24.72 42.77
C LYS A 384 0.36 -23.86 43.83
N LYS A 385 0.61 -22.55 43.87
CA LYS A 385 -0.04 -21.61 44.79
C LYS A 385 -1.22 -20.85 44.16
N GLY A 386 -1.65 -21.23 42.96
CA GLY A 386 -2.87 -20.70 42.34
C GLY A 386 -2.82 -19.24 41.91
N SER A 387 -1.63 -18.64 41.77
CA SER A 387 -1.44 -17.24 41.35
C SER A 387 -0.57 -17.16 40.09
N ASN A 388 -0.67 -16.06 39.34
CA ASN A 388 0.13 -15.83 38.14
C ASN A 388 0.86 -14.48 38.24
N LEU A 389 2.19 -14.49 38.16
CA LEU A 389 3.02 -13.28 38.15
C LEU A 389 3.53 -12.99 36.73
N PRO A 390 3.64 -11.71 36.32
CA PRO A 390 4.27 -11.35 35.05
C PRO A 390 5.70 -11.89 34.93
N GLN A 391 6.04 -12.41 33.74
CA GLN A 391 7.33 -13.05 33.49
C GLN A 391 8.53 -12.15 33.85
N GLY A 392 8.46 -10.85 33.59
CA GLY A 392 9.55 -9.91 33.91
C GLY A 392 9.85 -9.81 35.40
N ILE A 393 8.82 -9.94 36.25
CA ILE A 393 8.99 -9.96 37.71
C ILE A 393 9.62 -11.28 38.13
N VAL A 394 9.13 -12.40 37.59
CA VAL A 394 9.70 -13.74 37.86
C VAL A 394 11.18 -13.76 37.49
N ARG A 395 11.55 -13.27 36.30
CA ARG A 395 12.93 -13.17 35.83
C ARG A 395 13.82 -12.38 36.78
N ARG A 396 13.38 -11.17 37.18
CA ARG A 396 14.14 -10.34 38.14
C ARG A 396 14.32 -11.02 39.49
N ILE A 397 13.33 -11.79 39.95
CA ILE A 397 13.46 -12.56 41.20
C ILE A 397 14.46 -13.70 40.98
N THR A 398 14.37 -14.45 39.89
CA THR A 398 15.31 -15.55 39.56
C THR A 398 16.75 -15.05 39.45
N GLU A 399 17.00 -13.98 38.71
CA GLU A 399 18.32 -13.34 38.58
C GLU A 399 18.89 -12.95 39.95
N LYS A 400 18.09 -12.30 40.81
CA LYS A 400 18.52 -11.93 42.17
C LYS A 400 18.76 -13.15 43.07
N CYS A 401 17.94 -14.20 42.94
CA CYS A 401 18.11 -15.44 43.70
C CYS A 401 19.39 -16.20 43.32
N ILE A 402 19.74 -16.22 42.03
CA ILE A 402 20.99 -16.81 41.54
C ILE A 402 22.18 -15.97 42.03
N ALA A 403 22.11 -14.65 41.89
CA ALA A 403 23.20 -13.75 42.30
C ALA A 403 23.53 -13.85 43.80
N HIS A 404 22.54 -14.11 44.66
CA HIS A 404 22.72 -14.20 46.11
C HIS A 404 22.81 -15.63 46.65
N GLY A 405 22.80 -16.67 45.80
CA GLY A 405 22.94 -18.07 46.22
C GLY A 405 21.88 -18.52 47.24
N MET A 406 20.63 -18.12 47.05
CA MET A 406 19.57 -18.27 48.05
C MET A 406 19.11 -19.73 48.22
N LYS A 407 18.85 -20.14 49.46
CA LYS A 407 18.32 -21.49 49.76
C LYS A 407 16.85 -21.61 49.33
N ALA A 408 16.39 -22.81 48.97
CA ALA A 408 15.02 -23.06 48.50
C ALA A 408 13.92 -22.47 49.40
N LYS A 409 14.07 -22.55 50.73
CA LYS A 409 13.12 -21.97 51.70
C LYS A 409 13.06 -20.43 51.67
N GLN A 410 14.17 -19.77 51.37
CA GLN A 410 14.20 -18.30 51.23
C GLN A 410 13.56 -17.86 49.92
N ILE A 411 13.75 -18.64 48.85
CA ILE A 411 13.10 -18.41 47.56
C ILE A 411 11.57 -18.51 47.71
N GLU A 412 11.08 -19.51 48.42
CA GLU A 412 9.64 -19.65 48.70
C GLU A 412 9.04 -18.46 49.45
N LYS A 413 9.77 -17.90 50.43
CA LYS A 413 9.34 -16.71 51.17
C LYS A 413 9.28 -15.48 50.27
N ILE A 414 10.28 -15.29 49.39
CA ILE A 414 10.28 -14.17 48.45
C ILE A 414 9.15 -14.30 47.45
N VAL A 415 8.94 -15.49 46.89
CA VAL A 415 7.84 -15.72 45.95
C VAL A 415 6.50 -15.48 46.63
N HIS A 416 6.33 -15.90 47.89
CA HIS A 416 5.13 -15.60 48.66
C HIS A 416 4.93 -14.10 48.84
N GLY A 417 5.95 -13.38 49.31
CA GLY A 417 5.87 -11.93 49.50
C GLY A 417 5.61 -11.18 48.19
N ALA A 418 6.16 -11.66 47.07
CA ALA A 418 5.92 -11.08 45.74
C ALA A 418 4.48 -11.30 45.28
N ILE A 419 3.91 -12.49 45.48
CA ILE A 419 2.50 -12.77 45.19
C ILE A 419 1.60 -11.89 46.06
N GLU A 420 1.87 -11.83 47.35
CA GLU A 420 1.09 -11.03 48.30
C GLU A 420 1.10 -9.53 47.93
N GLN A 421 2.28 -8.98 47.64
CA GLN A 421 2.43 -7.59 47.18
C GLN A 421 1.74 -7.35 45.84
N TYR A 422 1.81 -8.32 44.91
CA TYR A 422 1.15 -8.19 43.62
C TYR A 422 -0.36 -8.18 43.78
N THR A 423 -0.93 -9.13 44.51
CA THR A 423 -2.38 -9.24 44.73
C THR A 423 -2.92 -8.07 45.54
N ARG A 424 -2.19 -7.60 46.56
CA ARG A 424 -2.61 -6.48 47.41
C ARG A 424 -2.61 -5.14 46.66
N ASN A 425 -1.73 -4.97 45.68
CA ASN A 425 -1.61 -3.74 44.88
C ASN A 425 -2.34 -3.83 43.53
N GLN A 426 -3.26 -4.80 43.37
CA GLN A 426 -4.16 -4.78 42.23
C GLN A 426 -5.14 -3.63 42.39
N ILE A 427 -5.52 -3.03 41.26
CA ILE A 427 -6.56 -2.02 41.27
C ILE A 427 -7.90 -2.67 41.61
N ASP A 428 -8.68 -2.00 42.44
CA ASP A 428 -10.02 -2.45 42.77
C ASP A 428 -10.92 -2.45 41.53
N ALA A 429 -11.77 -3.46 41.43
CA ALA A 429 -12.74 -3.53 40.35
C ALA A 429 -13.67 -2.32 40.43
N THR A 430 -14.08 -1.80 39.27
CA THR A 430 -14.97 -0.63 39.12
C THR A 430 -14.38 0.74 39.48
N GLU A 431 -13.08 0.81 39.76
CA GLU A 431 -12.38 2.08 39.97
C GLU A 431 -12.46 3.00 38.74
N ALA A 432 -12.62 4.30 38.95
CA ALA A 432 -12.81 5.29 37.88
C ALA A 432 -11.47 5.69 37.23
N VAL A 433 -10.75 4.70 36.70
CA VAL A 433 -9.39 4.86 36.14
C VAL A 433 -9.28 5.94 35.07
N GLY A 434 -10.33 6.14 34.27
CA GLY A 434 -10.35 7.17 33.23
C GLY A 434 -10.29 8.59 33.80
N VAL A 435 -11.04 8.85 34.88
CA VAL A 435 -11.07 10.16 35.54
C VAL A 435 -9.76 10.43 36.27
N ILE A 436 -9.25 9.43 37.01
CA ILE A 436 -7.98 9.53 37.73
C ILE A 436 -6.82 9.75 36.76
N ALA A 437 -6.78 9.01 35.64
CA ALA A 437 -5.76 9.18 34.62
C ALA A 437 -5.82 10.57 33.96
N ALA A 438 -7.02 11.06 33.64
CA ALA A 438 -7.21 12.40 33.06
C ALA A 438 -6.77 13.52 34.02
N GLN A 439 -7.06 13.41 35.31
CA GLN A 439 -6.58 14.35 36.33
C GLN A 439 -5.06 14.26 36.50
N SER A 440 -4.52 13.04 36.60
CA SER A 440 -3.08 12.81 36.83
C SER A 440 -2.20 13.33 35.70
N ILE A 441 -2.67 13.30 34.45
CA ILE A 441 -1.95 13.88 33.30
C ILE A 441 -2.18 15.39 33.18
N GLY A 442 -3.36 15.89 33.57
CA GLY A 442 -3.75 17.29 33.45
C GLY A 442 -3.21 18.20 34.56
N GLU A 443 -3.12 17.70 35.80
CA GLU A 443 -2.67 18.46 36.97
C GLU A 443 -1.24 18.99 36.80
N PRO A 444 -0.25 18.19 36.35
CA PRO A 444 1.09 18.69 36.04
C PRO A 444 1.08 19.75 34.95
N GLY A 445 0.11 19.72 34.03
CA GLY A 445 -0.02 20.70 32.95
C GLY A 445 -0.18 22.13 33.45
N THR A 446 -0.84 22.31 34.60
CA THR A 446 -0.96 23.63 35.26
C THR A 446 0.35 24.10 35.90
N GLN A 447 1.18 23.15 36.32
CA GLN A 447 2.48 23.39 36.94
C GLN A 447 3.62 23.53 35.91
N MET A 448 3.39 23.11 34.65
CA MET A 448 4.31 23.30 33.53
C MET A 448 4.36 24.78 33.09
N THR A 449 4.80 25.66 33.98
CA THR A 449 5.18 27.04 33.65
C THR A 449 6.64 27.04 33.15
N MET A 450 6.91 27.90 32.16
CA MET A 450 8.05 27.80 31.23
C MET A 450 9.37 27.35 31.86
N ARG A 451 9.94 26.23 31.37
CA ARG A 451 11.39 25.99 31.56
C ARG A 451 12.13 27.07 30.79
N THR A 452 12.93 27.87 31.49
CA THR A 452 13.70 28.99 30.94
C THR A 452 14.59 28.52 29.78
N PHE A 453 14.45 29.20 28.64
CA PHE A 453 15.12 28.92 27.36
C PHE A 453 16.60 29.32 27.37
N HIS A 454 17.36 28.86 28.35
CA HIS A 454 18.81 29.07 28.39
C HIS A 454 19.52 27.73 28.46
N TYR A 455 19.40 26.95 27.38
CA TYR A 455 20.33 25.87 27.11
C TYR A 455 21.62 26.48 26.56
N ALA A 456 22.54 26.84 27.46
CA ALA A 456 23.87 27.27 27.08
C ALA A 456 24.63 26.08 26.44
N GLY A 457 24.98 26.19 25.16
CA GLY A 457 26.12 25.46 24.60
C GLY A 457 25.86 24.25 23.69
N VAL A 458 24.63 23.98 23.24
CA VAL A 458 24.39 22.92 22.24
C VAL A 458 23.61 23.51 21.06
N ALA A 459 24.02 23.18 19.83
CA ALA A 459 23.33 23.56 18.59
C ALA A 459 21.98 22.82 18.44
N GLU A 460 21.15 22.85 19.47
CA GLU A 460 19.86 22.18 19.52
C GLU A 460 18.79 23.05 18.88
N MET A 461 17.92 22.36 18.14
CA MET A 461 16.83 22.92 17.36
C MET A 461 15.84 23.66 18.26
N ASN A 462 15.13 24.66 17.71
CA ASN A 462 13.96 25.26 18.37
C ASN A 462 12.85 24.19 18.46
N VAL A 463 12.89 23.36 19.50
CA VAL A 463 11.89 22.32 19.75
C VAL A 463 10.72 22.94 20.52
N THR A 464 9.48 22.67 20.10
CA THR A 464 8.31 22.92 20.96
C THR A 464 8.37 21.97 22.16
N LEU A 465 9.06 22.37 23.23
CA LEU A 465 9.11 21.60 24.47
C LEU A 465 7.95 22.02 25.39
N GLY A 466 7.37 21.04 26.08
CA GLY A 466 6.42 21.27 27.17
C GLY A 466 4.96 21.08 26.80
N LEU A 467 4.08 21.86 27.44
CA LEU A 467 2.62 21.73 27.35
C LEU A 467 2.06 21.83 25.92
N PRO A 468 2.55 22.73 25.04
CA PRO A 468 2.05 22.79 23.66
C PRO A 468 2.22 21.47 22.91
N ARG A 469 3.30 20.72 23.19
CA ARG A 469 3.55 19.43 22.54
C ARG A 469 2.63 18.34 23.06
N LEU A 470 2.33 18.35 24.36
CA LEU A 470 1.34 17.44 24.96
C LEU A 470 -0.02 17.64 24.29
N ILE A 471 -0.45 18.89 24.11
CA ILE A 471 -1.71 19.24 23.43
C ILE A 471 -1.70 18.73 21.99
N GLU A 472 -0.61 18.94 21.23
CA GLU A 472 -0.52 18.43 19.84
C GLU A 472 -0.70 16.91 19.73
N VAL A 473 -0.17 16.15 20.69
CA VAL A 473 -0.25 14.69 20.71
C VAL A 473 -1.63 14.21 21.13
N VAL A 474 -2.22 14.82 22.17
CA VAL A 474 -3.57 14.48 22.65
C VAL A 474 -4.64 14.85 21.63
N ASP A 475 -4.51 16.00 20.96
CA ASP A 475 -5.40 16.44 19.88
C ASP A 475 -5.21 15.64 18.57
N ALA A 476 -4.26 14.69 18.53
CA ALA A 476 -3.91 13.92 17.34
C ALA A 476 -3.67 14.81 16.10
N ARG A 477 -2.97 15.95 16.26
CA ARG A 477 -2.79 16.90 15.17
C ARG A 477 -2.05 16.26 14.00
N ARG A 478 -2.64 16.36 12.81
CA ARG A 478 -2.09 15.82 11.55
C ARG A 478 -0.66 16.25 11.26
N VAL A 479 -0.34 17.52 11.50
CA VAL A 479 1.02 18.07 11.31
C VAL A 479 1.43 18.80 12.58
N PRO A 480 2.48 18.32 13.29
CA PRO A 480 2.99 19.01 14.47
C PRO A 480 3.75 20.28 14.06
N LYS A 481 3.82 21.29 14.95
CA LYS A 481 4.46 22.57 14.62
C LYS A 481 5.96 22.44 14.35
N THR A 482 6.66 21.58 15.11
CA THR A 482 8.09 21.30 14.90
C THR A 482 8.32 19.78 14.79
N PRO A 483 8.17 19.20 13.58
CA PRO A 483 8.46 17.78 13.35
C PRO A 483 9.98 17.54 13.44
N ILE A 484 10.35 16.48 14.15
CA ILE A 484 11.74 16.04 14.33
C ILE A 484 11.80 14.55 14.00
N MET A 485 12.87 14.14 13.33
CA MET A 485 13.11 12.74 12.98
C MET A 485 14.54 12.39 13.38
N GLU A 486 14.69 11.28 14.09
CA GLU A 486 16.00 10.69 14.40
C GLU A 486 16.30 9.59 13.38
N ILE A 487 17.36 9.79 12.60
CA ILE A 487 17.82 8.82 11.60
C ILE A 487 19.03 8.10 12.14
N TYR A 488 18.88 6.79 12.39
CA TYR A 488 19.99 5.93 12.77
C TYR A 488 20.73 5.44 11.52
N LEU A 489 22.05 5.59 11.51
CA LEU A 489 22.91 5.08 10.45
C LEU A 489 23.30 3.62 10.73
N GLU A 490 23.48 2.83 9.67
CA GLU A 490 23.95 1.45 9.79
C GLU A 490 25.32 1.38 10.50
N PRO A 491 25.61 0.30 11.25
CA PRO A 491 26.86 0.17 12.01
C PRO A 491 28.15 0.37 11.20
N ASP A 492 28.11 0.02 9.90
CA ASP A 492 29.26 0.15 9.00
C ASP A 492 29.53 1.61 8.59
N ILE A 493 28.51 2.47 8.68
CA ILE A 493 28.54 3.89 8.29
C ILE A 493 28.62 4.80 9.52
N SER A 494 27.98 4.41 10.64
CA SER A 494 27.88 5.22 11.86
C SER A 494 29.23 5.60 12.47
N SER A 495 30.26 4.77 12.26
CA SER A 495 31.63 5.04 12.71
C SER A 495 32.35 6.16 11.93
N ARG A 496 31.87 6.53 10.73
CA ARG A 496 32.54 7.46 9.82
C ARG A 496 31.82 8.81 9.78
N LYS A 497 32.39 9.82 10.45
CA LYS A 497 31.85 11.20 10.50
C LYS A 497 31.63 11.82 9.12
N ASN A 498 32.58 11.68 8.20
CA ASN A 498 32.50 12.30 6.87
C ASN A 498 31.30 11.77 6.07
N LYS A 499 31.06 10.45 6.10
CA LYS A 499 29.89 9.85 5.44
C LYS A 499 28.57 10.29 6.08
N ALA A 500 28.53 10.44 7.40
CA ALA A 500 27.35 10.95 8.08
C ALA A 500 27.03 12.41 7.67
N LEU A 501 28.06 13.25 7.50
CA LEU A 501 27.90 14.62 7.00
C LEU A 501 27.46 14.67 5.54
N GLU A 502 27.99 13.80 4.68
CA GLU A 502 27.55 13.65 3.29
C GLU A 502 26.06 13.27 3.23
N ILE A 503 25.65 12.26 4.00
CA ILE A 503 24.25 11.83 4.07
C ILE A 503 23.35 12.97 4.58
N ALA A 504 23.77 13.68 5.62
CA ALA A 504 23.03 14.83 6.13
C ALA A 504 22.86 15.92 5.07
N SER A 505 23.90 16.21 4.27
CA SER A 505 23.82 17.17 3.18
C SER A 505 22.91 16.73 2.04
N ILE A 506 22.81 15.43 1.75
CA ILE A 506 21.89 14.88 0.74
C ILE A 506 20.44 14.99 1.21
N ILE A 507 20.19 14.81 2.50
CA ILE A 507 18.84 14.85 3.08
C ILE A 507 18.34 16.30 3.20
N GLU A 508 19.22 17.23 3.60
CA GLU A 508 18.88 18.63 3.81
C GLU A 508 18.44 19.33 2.52
N ALA A 509 17.16 19.73 2.48
CA ALA A 509 16.62 20.45 1.34
C ALA A 509 17.07 21.91 1.33
N LYS A 510 17.47 22.38 0.15
CA LYS A 510 17.84 23.78 -0.07
C LYS A 510 17.06 24.40 -1.20
N ALA A 511 16.64 25.65 -0.96
CA ALA A 511 16.01 26.50 -1.95
C ALA A 511 17.07 27.13 -2.87
N VAL A 512 16.67 27.58 -4.06
CA VAL A 512 17.58 28.32 -4.97
C VAL A 512 18.18 29.54 -4.27
N SER A 513 17.40 30.26 -3.48
CA SER A 513 17.86 31.43 -2.72
C SER A 513 19.04 31.17 -1.77
N GLN A 514 19.22 29.91 -1.33
CA GLN A 514 20.34 29.51 -0.48
C GLN A 514 21.56 29.01 -1.26
N LEU A 515 21.38 28.74 -2.56
CA LEU A 515 22.41 28.20 -3.45
C LEU A 515 22.91 29.25 -4.46
N ALA A 516 22.11 30.28 -4.73
CA ALA A 516 22.35 31.27 -5.75
C ALA A 516 21.72 32.62 -5.38
N ARG A 517 22.36 33.70 -5.82
CA ARG A 517 21.77 35.03 -5.84
C ARG A 517 20.90 35.16 -7.08
N ILE A 518 19.69 35.67 -6.91
CA ILE A 518 18.76 35.89 -8.02
C ILE A 518 18.64 37.40 -8.22
N SER A 519 18.72 37.84 -9.46
CA SER A 519 18.54 39.24 -9.85
C SER A 519 17.73 39.34 -11.13
N THR A 520 16.88 40.35 -11.21
CA THR A 520 16.07 40.63 -12.39
C THR A 520 16.75 41.71 -13.24
N ASP A 521 17.01 41.39 -14.51
CA ASP A 521 17.43 42.37 -15.51
C ASP A 521 16.18 42.91 -16.22
N ILE A 522 15.84 44.15 -15.89
CA ILE A 522 14.64 44.84 -16.39
C ILE A 522 14.83 45.22 -17.87
N THR A 523 16.06 45.49 -18.31
CA THR A 523 16.36 46.01 -19.65
C THR A 523 16.22 44.90 -20.70
N ASN A 524 16.72 43.70 -20.38
CA ASN A 524 16.65 42.55 -21.27
C ASN A 524 15.48 41.61 -20.96
N LEU A 525 14.69 41.91 -19.91
CA LEU A 525 13.55 41.11 -19.42
C LEU A 525 13.95 39.67 -19.09
N ARG A 526 15.05 39.51 -18.33
CA ARG A 526 15.62 38.20 -17.97
C ARG A 526 15.76 38.07 -16.46
N VAL A 527 15.68 36.84 -15.97
CA VAL A 527 16.06 36.52 -14.59
C VAL A 527 17.45 35.88 -14.62
N LEU A 528 18.37 36.48 -13.88
CA LEU A 528 19.74 36.03 -13.71
C LEU A 528 19.85 35.30 -12.38
N ILE A 529 20.37 34.08 -12.41
CA ILE A 529 20.63 33.28 -11.22
C ILE A 529 22.15 33.03 -11.18
N GLU A 530 22.82 33.68 -10.24
CA GLU A 530 24.25 33.62 -9.98
C GLU A 530 24.55 32.60 -8.88
N PRO A 531 25.01 31.39 -9.20
CA PRO A 531 25.21 30.34 -8.21
C PRO A 531 26.48 30.57 -7.38
N ASP A 532 26.43 30.31 -6.08
CA ASP A 532 27.61 30.40 -5.22
C ASP A 532 28.52 29.16 -5.43
N ALA A 533 29.67 29.39 -6.06
CA ALA A 533 30.65 28.35 -6.36
C ALA A 533 31.19 27.63 -5.12
N LYS A 534 31.22 28.26 -3.95
CA LYS A 534 31.70 27.61 -2.71
C LYS A 534 30.70 26.58 -2.20
N VAL A 535 29.42 26.95 -2.17
CA VAL A 535 28.33 26.09 -1.68
C VAL A 535 28.10 24.91 -2.63
N LEU A 536 28.20 25.14 -3.94
CA LEU A 536 28.07 24.09 -4.94
C LEU A 536 29.21 23.06 -4.91
N LYS A 537 30.46 23.52 -4.72
CA LYS A 537 31.62 22.62 -4.60
C LYS A 537 31.55 21.74 -3.36
N ALA A 538 31.11 22.28 -2.22
CA ALA A 538 30.94 21.51 -0.99
C ALA A 538 29.90 20.38 -1.12
N ARG A 539 28.94 20.52 -2.04
CA ARG A 539 27.88 19.53 -2.31
C ARG A 539 28.13 18.65 -3.53
N GLY A 540 29.14 18.96 -4.35
CA GLY A 540 29.43 18.22 -5.57
C GLY A 540 28.37 18.37 -6.68
N ILE A 541 27.60 19.46 -6.68
CA ILE A 541 26.57 19.71 -7.70
C ILE A 541 27.14 20.61 -8.80
N PRO A 542 27.22 20.14 -10.06
CA PRO A 542 27.65 20.99 -11.17
C PRO A 542 26.54 21.98 -11.56
N ILE A 543 26.94 23.16 -12.06
CA ILE A 543 26.03 24.27 -12.44
C ILE A 543 24.99 23.81 -13.49
N ALA A 544 25.40 22.96 -14.43
CA ALA A 544 24.51 22.39 -15.44
C ALA A 544 23.41 21.50 -14.83
N GLU A 545 23.72 20.77 -13.76
CA GLU A 545 22.73 19.94 -13.09
C GLU A 545 21.76 20.80 -12.28
N LEU A 546 22.24 21.84 -11.59
CA LEU A 546 21.39 22.83 -10.92
C LEU A 546 20.38 23.44 -11.89
N ALA A 547 20.85 23.84 -13.08
CA ALA A 547 20.01 24.35 -14.15
C ALA A 547 18.91 23.34 -14.56
N SER A 548 19.29 22.09 -14.82
CA SER A 548 18.33 21.04 -15.18
C SER A 548 17.27 20.80 -14.09
N ARG A 549 17.65 20.87 -12.82
CA ARG A 549 16.77 20.65 -11.68
C ARG A 549 15.78 21.82 -11.51
N ILE A 550 16.22 23.07 -11.69
CA ILE A 550 15.34 24.26 -11.70
C ILE A 550 14.28 24.13 -12.80
N LYS A 551 14.68 23.76 -14.03
CA LYS A 551 13.75 23.58 -15.15
C LYS A 551 12.71 22.49 -14.88
N LYS A 552 13.14 21.33 -14.39
CA LYS A 552 12.25 20.18 -14.10
C LYS A 552 11.28 20.48 -12.95
N LYS A 553 11.78 20.95 -11.80
CA LYS A 553 10.96 21.18 -10.61
C LYS A 553 10.08 22.42 -10.72
N GLY A 554 10.54 23.46 -11.41
CA GLY A 554 9.76 24.69 -11.65
C GLY A 554 8.68 24.57 -12.72
N ARG A 555 8.68 23.48 -13.50
CA ARG A 555 7.85 23.29 -14.71
C ARG A 555 7.93 24.52 -15.62
N LEU A 556 9.12 25.10 -15.73
CA LEU A 556 9.34 26.33 -16.47
C LEU A 556 9.40 26.00 -17.96
N LYS A 557 8.52 26.61 -18.76
CA LYS A 557 8.48 26.46 -20.22
C LYS A 557 9.49 27.40 -20.92
N HIS A 558 10.14 28.27 -20.16
CA HIS A 558 10.99 29.35 -20.62
C HIS A 558 12.34 28.83 -21.15
N LYS A 559 12.95 29.61 -22.05
CA LYS A 559 14.31 29.33 -22.53
C LYS A 559 15.26 29.60 -21.38
N MET A 560 16.15 28.64 -21.16
CA MET A 560 17.11 28.71 -20.07
C MET A 560 18.49 28.40 -20.62
N THR A 561 19.37 29.40 -20.59
CA THR A 561 20.75 29.34 -21.08
C THR A 561 21.71 29.47 -19.91
N VAL A 562 22.90 28.89 -20.06
CA VAL A 562 23.98 29.05 -19.08
C VAL A 562 25.08 29.85 -19.77
N GLU A 563 25.26 31.09 -19.34
CA GLU A 563 26.23 32.02 -19.88
C GLU A 563 27.27 32.34 -18.81
N ALA A 564 28.55 32.07 -19.07
CA ALA A 564 29.67 32.37 -18.17
C ALA A 564 29.50 31.92 -16.69
N GLY A 565 28.74 30.85 -16.43
CA GLY A 565 28.48 30.34 -15.07
C GLY A 565 27.23 30.93 -14.39
N VAL A 566 26.51 31.83 -15.06
CA VAL A 566 25.22 32.37 -14.65
C VAL A 566 24.12 31.66 -15.42
N ILE A 567 23.03 31.33 -14.73
CA ILE A 567 21.84 30.73 -15.35
C ILE A 567 20.90 31.88 -15.73
N VAL A 568 20.59 31.99 -17.01
CA VAL A 568 19.73 33.04 -17.57
C VAL A 568 18.39 32.41 -17.96
N LEU A 569 17.30 33.01 -17.49
CA LEU A 569 15.93 32.65 -17.86
C LEU A 569 15.32 33.77 -18.71
N GLU A 570 14.92 33.42 -19.93
CA GLU A 570 14.32 34.33 -20.91
C GLU A 570 12.83 34.02 -21.10
N GLU A 571 11.98 35.05 -21.00
CA GLU A 571 10.53 34.97 -21.13
C GLU A 571 10.07 35.63 -22.44
N GLU A 572 9.24 34.93 -23.25
CA GLU A 572 8.80 35.44 -24.57
C GLU A 572 7.56 36.37 -24.49
N ASN A 573 6.80 36.38 -23.38
CA ASN A 573 5.58 37.18 -23.24
C ASN A 573 5.59 38.07 -21.98
N VAL A 574 5.59 39.39 -22.18
CA VAL A 574 6.10 40.38 -21.23
C VAL A 574 5.03 40.99 -20.31
N SER A 575 5.28 40.96 -19.00
CA SER A 575 4.73 41.89 -18.00
C SER A 575 5.69 41.93 -16.80
N PHE A 576 6.07 43.11 -16.30
CA PHE A 576 6.98 43.26 -15.15
C PHE A 576 6.50 42.48 -13.91
N LYS A 577 5.18 42.40 -13.71
CA LYS A 577 4.58 41.61 -12.63
C LYS A 577 4.87 40.11 -12.76
N LYS A 578 4.94 39.59 -14.00
CA LYS A 578 5.26 38.17 -14.24
C LYS A 578 6.73 37.87 -13.96
N LEU A 579 7.64 38.81 -14.23
CA LEU A 579 9.07 38.64 -13.90
C LEU A 579 9.29 38.56 -12.39
N TYR A 580 8.65 39.42 -11.59
CA TYR A 580 8.72 39.33 -10.13
C TYR A 580 8.10 38.03 -9.58
N LEU A 581 6.97 37.60 -10.14
CA LEU A 581 6.36 36.30 -9.77
C LEU A 581 7.27 35.12 -10.15
N LEU A 582 7.99 35.22 -11.27
CA LEU A 582 8.95 34.22 -11.70
C LEU A 582 10.17 34.19 -10.76
N GLU A 583 10.70 35.36 -10.41
CA GLU A 583 11.78 35.51 -9.43
C GLU A 583 11.40 34.89 -8.08
N ASP A 584 10.22 35.24 -7.54
CA ASP A 584 9.73 34.72 -6.27
C ASP A 584 9.56 33.19 -6.33
N LYS A 585 8.93 32.70 -7.40
CA LYS A 585 8.75 31.26 -7.64
C LYS A 585 10.09 30.52 -7.75
N VAL A 586 11.09 31.09 -8.41
CA VAL A 586 12.42 30.50 -8.54
C VAL A 586 13.13 30.53 -7.19
N SER A 587 13.03 31.62 -6.43
CA SER A 587 13.72 31.80 -5.15
C SER A 587 13.31 30.78 -4.09
N HIS A 588 12.03 30.41 -4.05
CA HIS A 588 11.45 29.46 -3.09
C HIS A 588 11.50 28.01 -3.58
N LEU A 589 12.00 27.79 -4.80
CA LEU A 589 12.02 26.46 -5.39
C LEU A 589 13.06 25.56 -4.71
N MET A 590 12.62 24.42 -4.18
CA MET A 590 13.48 23.44 -3.53
C MET A 590 14.18 22.57 -4.56
N VAL A 591 15.43 22.89 -4.90
CA VAL A 591 16.15 22.26 -6.03
C VAL A 591 16.91 21.01 -5.60
N ASP A 592 17.40 20.99 -4.37
CA ASP A 592 18.24 19.93 -3.83
C ASP A 592 17.67 19.37 -2.52
N GLY A 593 17.98 18.11 -2.23
CA GLY A 593 17.53 17.38 -1.04
C GLY A 593 16.06 16.92 -1.03
N ILE A 594 15.62 16.37 0.11
CA ILE A 594 14.28 15.83 0.32
C ILE A 594 13.35 16.96 0.77
N GLY A 595 12.42 17.38 -0.10
CA GLY A 595 11.74 18.69 -0.06
C GLY A 595 11.16 19.17 1.28
N ASN A 596 10.76 18.27 2.18
CA ASN A 596 10.15 18.63 3.46
C ASN A 596 11.15 18.75 4.62
N ILE A 597 12.44 18.48 4.41
CA ILE A 597 13.46 18.48 5.47
C ILE A 597 14.30 19.75 5.41
N LYS A 598 14.04 20.68 6.33
CA LYS A 598 14.68 22.01 6.35
C LYS A 598 16.13 22.01 6.82
N ARG A 599 16.49 21.12 7.75
CA ARG A 599 17.82 21.10 8.39
C ARG A 599 18.14 19.69 8.85
N ALA A 600 19.36 19.23 8.57
CA ALA A 600 19.89 17.97 9.08
C ALA A 600 21.08 18.25 10.02
N ILE A 601 21.04 17.71 11.23
CA ILE A 601 22.10 17.88 12.23
C ILE A 601 22.64 16.48 12.57
N VAL A 602 23.97 16.34 12.53
CA VAL A 602 24.64 15.09 12.89
C VAL A 602 25.08 15.17 14.35
N ARG A 603 24.60 14.22 15.16
CA ARG A 603 24.99 14.02 16.57
C ARG A 603 25.67 12.66 16.70
N LYS A 604 26.68 12.56 17.58
CA LYS A 604 27.36 11.31 17.92
C LYS A 604 26.82 10.75 19.22
#